data_AF-A0A843I753-F1
#
_entry.id   AF-A0A843I753-F1
#
_cell.length_a   1.000
_cell.length_b   1.000
_cell.length_c   1.000
_cell.angle_alpha   90.00
_cell.angle_beta   90.00
_cell.angle_gamma   90.00
#
_symmetry.space_group_name_H-M   'P 1'
#
loop_
_entity.id
_entity.type
_entity.pdbx_description
1 polymer ?
#
loop_
_entity_poly.entity_id
_entity_poly.type
_entity_poly.pdbx_seq_one_letter_code
_entity_poly.pdbx_strand_id
1 'polypeptide(L)'
;MTYEYYHEVKGGYSPKTAPTYYSDIDKKTEKKKEEIKMDKYVCTVCGYVYDPAKGDPETGIAPETKFEDLPDDWVCPICGAGKEAFEKQ
;
A
#
# COMPACT_ATOMS: atom_id res chain seq x y z
N MET A 1 -20.42 -20.49 -14.44
CA MET A 1 -21.30 -19.43 -13.92
C MET A 1 -21.59 -19.68 -12.45
N THR A 2 -20.54 -19.80 -11.65
CA THR A 2 -20.66 -19.90 -10.19
C THR A 2 -20.92 -18.50 -9.66
N TYR A 3 -21.67 -18.41 -8.57
CA TYR A 3 -22.11 -17.19 -7.94
C TYR A 3 -20.96 -16.19 -7.66
N GLU A 4 -19.72 -16.66 -7.56
CA GLU A 4 -18.50 -15.86 -7.48
C GLU A 4 -18.25 -14.96 -8.72
N TYR A 5 -18.50 -15.44 -9.94
CA TYR A 5 -18.31 -14.65 -11.18
C TYR A 5 -19.25 -13.43 -11.25
N TYR A 6 -20.40 -13.50 -10.59
CA TYR A 6 -21.39 -12.42 -10.57
C TYR A 6 -21.03 -11.31 -9.57
N HIS A 7 -20.34 -11.66 -8.48
CA HIS A 7 -19.86 -10.70 -7.46
C HIS A 7 -18.65 -9.90 -7.95
N GLU A 8 -17.82 -10.47 -8.81
CA GLU A 8 -16.55 -9.86 -9.24
C GLU A 8 -16.70 -8.80 -10.35
N VAL A 9 -17.68 -8.95 -11.26
CA VAL A 9 -17.81 -8.09 -12.46
C VAL A 9 -18.77 -6.90 -12.26
N LYS A 10 -19.73 -6.99 -11.34
CA LYS A 10 -20.72 -5.94 -11.05
C LYS A 10 -20.46 -5.44 -9.63
N GLY A 11 -19.39 -4.66 -9.44
CA GLY A 11 -19.03 -4.04 -8.15
C GLY A 11 -20.11 -3.09 -7.61
N GLY A 12 -21.22 -3.64 -7.15
CA GLY A 12 -22.30 -2.94 -6.47
C GLY A 12 -22.01 -2.91 -4.98
N TYR A 13 -21.69 -1.73 -4.45
CA TYR A 13 -21.59 -1.51 -3.02
C TYR A 13 -22.99 -1.58 -2.42
N SER A 14 -23.27 -2.66 -1.67
CA SER A 14 -24.52 -2.77 -0.91
C SER A 14 -24.44 -1.81 0.29
N PRO A 15 -25.35 -0.85 0.45
CA PRO A 15 -25.28 0.12 1.53
C PRO A 15 -25.47 -0.57 2.89
N LYS A 16 -24.94 0.04 3.96
CA LYS A 16 -25.00 -0.48 5.34
C LYS A 16 -26.42 -0.76 5.87
N THR A 17 -27.44 -0.24 5.20
CA THR A 17 -28.86 -0.39 5.53
C THR A 17 -29.54 -1.54 4.77
N ALA A 18 -28.87 -2.16 3.79
CA ALA A 18 -29.44 -3.26 3.01
C ALA A 18 -29.46 -4.57 3.84
N PRO A 19 -30.53 -5.37 3.77
CA PRO A 19 -30.61 -6.67 4.46
C PRO A 19 -29.63 -7.72 3.89
N THR A 20 -29.01 -7.44 2.73
CA THR A 20 -27.96 -8.24 2.10
C THR A 20 -26.54 -7.72 2.41
N TYR A 21 -26.41 -6.75 3.32
CA TYR A 21 -25.14 -6.17 3.71
C TYR A 21 -24.28 -7.16 4.50
N TYR A 22 -23.14 -7.54 3.93
CA TYR A 22 -22.12 -8.34 4.60
C TYR A 22 -21.15 -7.41 5.34
N SER A 23 -21.32 -7.30 6.66
CA SER A 23 -20.52 -6.46 7.56
C SER A 23 -19.03 -6.76 7.59
N ASP A 24 -18.62 -7.95 7.12
CA ASP A 24 -17.23 -8.39 7.12
C ASP A 24 -16.39 -7.68 6.04
N ILE A 25 -17.03 -7.15 4.99
CA ILE A 25 -16.38 -6.44 3.90
C ILE A 25 -15.92 -5.05 4.36
N ASP A 26 -16.77 -4.31 5.06
CA ASP A 26 -16.38 -3.02 5.65
C ASP A 26 -15.31 -3.20 6.73
N LYS A 27 -15.41 -4.24 7.58
CA LYS A 27 -14.34 -4.58 8.53
C LYS A 27 -13.01 -4.91 7.83
N LYS A 28 -13.04 -5.63 6.71
CA LYS A 28 -11.83 -5.95 5.91
C LYS A 28 -11.23 -4.70 5.25
N THR A 29 -12.07 -3.73 4.89
CA THR A 29 -11.65 -2.46 4.26
C THR A 29 -11.14 -1.45 5.29
N GLU A 30 -11.77 -1.38 6.46
CA GLU A 30 -11.35 -0.54 7.60
C GLU A 30 -10.05 -1.09 8.22
N LYS A 31 -9.94 -2.41 8.39
CA LYS A 31 -8.73 -3.05 8.90
C LYS A 31 -7.53 -2.87 7.95
N LYS A 32 -7.74 -2.95 6.63
CA LYS A 32 -6.71 -2.62 5.62
C LYS A 32 -6.31 -1.13 5.63
N LYS A 33 -7.20 -0.23 6.07
CA LYS A 33 -6.96 1.21 6.12
C LYS A 33 -6.26 1.66 7.41
N GLU A 34 -6.43 0.94 8.53
CA GLU A 34 -5.76 1.23 9.80
C GLU A 34 -4.36 0.60 9.91
N GLU A 35 -4.08 -0.54 9.27
CA GLU A 35 -2.77 -1.20 9.39
C GLU A 35 -1.64 -0.53 8.58
N ILE A 36 -1.96 0.35 7.61
CA ILE A 36 -0.96 1.07 6.81
C ILE A 36 -0.86 2.52 7.27
N LYS A 37 -0.53 2.70 8.55
CA LYS A 37 0.01 3.96 9.06
C LYS A 37 1.54 3.93 8.96
N MET A 38 2.03 3.54 7.79
CA MET A 38 3.45 3.52 7.51
C MET A 38 3.81 4.88 6.95
N ASP A 39 4.69 5.58 7.66
CA ASP A 39 5.12 6.91 7.27
C ASP A 39 5.80 6.86 5.90
N LYS A 40 5.49 7.85 5.05
CA LYS A 40 6.08 7.94 3.71
C LYS A 40 7.44 8.59 3.81
N TYR A 41 8.35 8.21 2.94
CA TYR A 41 9.70 8.77 2.92
C TYR A 41 9.93 9.48 1.60
N VAL A 42 10.39 10.72 1.64
CA VAL A 42 10.69 11.52 0.45
C VAL A 42 12.20 11.67 0.29
N CYS A 43 12.71 11.34 -0.88
CA CYS A 43 14.08 11.59 -1.26
C CYS A 43 14.30 13.09 -1.43
N THR A 44 15.21 13.69 -0.66
CA THR A 44 15.52 15.12 -0.72
C THR A 44 16.31 15.52 -1.97
N VAL A 45 16.90 14.54 -2.68
CA VAL A 45 17.71 14.78 -3.89
C VAL A 45 16.84 14.91 -5.14
N CYS A 46 15.83 14.04 -5.30
CA CYS A 46 15.01 13.97 -6.51
C CYS A 46 13.49 14.15 -6.27
N GLY A 47 13.05 14.15 -5.02
CA GLY A 47 11.63 14.24 -4.66
C GLY A 47 10.85 12.91 -4.77
N TYR A 48 11.53 11.78 -4.94
CA TYR A 48 10.89 10.46 -4.98
C TYR A 48 10.23 10.13 -3.64
N VAL A 49 8.96 9.72 -3.65
CA VAL A 49 8.23 9.31 -2.44
C VAL A 49 8.15 7.79 -2.37
N TYR A 50 8.89 7.20 -1.43
CA TYR A 50 8.78 5.80 -1.05
C TYR A 50 7.49 5.58 -0.26
N ASP A 51 6.60 4.76 -0.82
CA ASP A 51 5.32 4.40 -0.22
C ASP A 51 5.42 2.94 0.27
N PRO A 52 5.65 2.71 1.58
CA PRO A 52 5.86 1.36 2.13
C PRO A 52 4.67 0.42 1.89
N ALA A 53 3.47 0.96 1.66
CA ALA A 53 2.29 0.20 1.25
C ALA A 53 2.44 -0.48 -0.12
N LYS A 54 3.16 0.18 -1.02
CA LYS A 54 3.43 -0.30 -2.38
C LYS A 54 4.80 -0.98 -2.46
N GLY A 55 5.69 -0.68 -1.53
CA GLY A 55 7.08 -1.11 -1.60
C GLY A 55 7.78 -0.49 -2.81
N ASP A 56 8.78 -1.19 -3.31
CA ASP A 56 9.50 -0.81 -4.54
C ASP A 56 9.77 -2.06 -5.39
N PRO A 57 8.83 -2.45 -6.28
CA PRO A 57 8.96 -3.68 -7.06
C PRO A 57 10.09 -3.61 -8.09
N GLU A 58 10.55 -2.42 -8.47
CA GLU A 58 11.66 -2.24 -9.42
C GLU A 58 13.00 -2.64 -8.79
N THR A 59 13.16 -2.40 -7.49
CA THR A 59 14.34 -2.83 -6.71
C THR A 59 14.12 -4.13 -5.92
N GLY A 60 12.98 -4.79 -6.10
CA GLY A 60 12.68 -6.10 -5.50
C GLY A 60 12.17 -6.03 -4.06
N ILE A 61 11.69 -4.88 -3.61
CA ILE A 61 11.07 -4.71 -2.29
C ILE A 61 9.58 -5.01 -2.35
N ALA A 62 9.17 -5.92 -1.47
CA ALA A 62 7.78 -6.29 -1.32
C ALA A 62 6.93 -5.10 -0.85
N PRO A 63 5.64 -5.06 -1.25
CA PRO A 63 4.68 -4.17 -0.59
C PRO A 63 4.62 -4.52 0.90
N GLU A 64 4.35 -3.52 1.74
CA GLU A 64 4.34 -3.59 3.21
C GLU A 64 5.73 -3.67 3.87
N THR A 65 6.81 -3.37 3.14
CA THR A 65 8.15 -3.18 3.74
C THR A 65 8.32 -1.75 4.26
N LYS A 66 8.60 -1.62 5.56
CA LYS A 66 8.94 -0.32 6.17
C LYS A 66 10.30 0.16 5.65
N PHE A 67 10.46 1.47 5.55
CA PHE A 67 11.74 2.06 5.14
C PHE A 67 12.90 1.68 6.09
N GLU A 68 12.62 1.50 7.38
CA GLU A 68 13.62 1.03 8.37
C GLU A 68 14.07 -0.42 8.16
N ASP A 69 13.26 -1.23 7.48
CA ASP A 69 13.55 -2.63 7.18
C ASP A 69 14.30 -2.80 5.83
N LEU A 70 14.47 -1.70 5.08
CA LEU A 70 15.20 -1.72 3.83
C LEU A 70 16.70 -2.02 4.09
N PRO A 71 17.32 -2.86 3.23
CA PRO A 71 18.76 -3.10 3.32
C PRO A 71 19.54 -1.80 3.12
N ASP A 72 20.73 -1.70 3.72
CA ASP A 72 21.61 -0.53 3.61
C ASP A 72 22.06 -0.26 2.16
N ASP A 73 22.13 -1.33 1.36
CA ASP A 73 22.46 -1.30 -0.07
C ASP A 73 21.30 -0.77 -0.94
N TRP A 74 20.13 -0.52 -0.35
CA TRP A 74 19.01 0.03 -1.09
C TRP A 74 19.25 1.50 -1.43
N VAL A 75 19.04 1.81 -2.71
CA VAL A 75 19.18 3.14 -3.28
C VAL A 75 17.90 3.56 -3.98
N CYS A 76 17.67 4.87 -4.03
CA CYS A 76 16.56 5.44 -4.77
C CYS A 76 16.60 5.01 -6.24
N PRO A 77 15.52 4.43 -6.80
CA PRO A 77 15.50 3.99 -8.20
C PRO A 77 15.60 5.15 -9.22
N ILE A 78 15.33 6.39 -8.79
CA ILE A 78 15.35 7.57 -9.65
C ILE A 78 16.74 8.20 -9.73
N CYS A 79 17.45 8.35 -8.60
CA CYS A 79 18.71 9.09 -8.54
C CYS A 79 19.91 8.29 -8.02
N GLY A 80 19.71 7.06 -7.53
CA GLY A 80 20.77 6.25 -6.94
C GLY A 80 21.29 6.75 -5.60
N ALA A 81 20.64 7.73 -4.97
CA ALA A 81 20.99 8.17 -3.62
C ALA A 81 20.62 7.08 -2.60
N GLY A 82 21.47 6.87 -1.60
CA GLY A 82 21.20 5.92 -0.53
C GLY A 82 20.05 6.36 0.38
N LYS A 83 19.66 5.48 1.29
CA LYS A 83 18.59 5.72 2.27
C LYS A 83 18.81 6.95 3.18
N GLU A 84 20.06 7.41 3.30
CA GLU A 84 20.42 8.63 4.04
C GLU A 84 19.81 9.91 3.45
N ALA A 85 19.49 9.90 2.16
CA ALA A 85 18.91 11.03 1.45
C ALA A 85 17.37 11.06 1.55
N PHE A 86 16.76 10.22 2.37
CA PHE A 86 15.30 10.17 2.55
C PHE A 86 14.89 10.77 3.89
N GLU A 87 13.88 11.64 3.83
CA GLU A 87 13.25 12.23 5.01
C GLU A 87 11.82 11.72 5.18
N LYS A 88 11.40 11.59 6.44
CA LYS A 88 10.04 11.21 6.81
C LYS A 88 9.06 12.34 6.48
N GLN A 89 7.99 12.04 5.73
CA GLN A 89 6.91 12.98 5.38
C GLN A 89 5.73 12.90 6.38
#